data_AF-A0A015KC32-F1
#
_entry.id   AF-A0A015KC32-F1
#
_cell.length_a   1.000
_cell.length_b   1.000
_cell.length_c   1.000
_cell.angle_alpha   90.00
_cell.angle_beta   90.00
_cell.angle_gamma   90.00
#
_symmetry.space_group_name_H-M   'P 1'
#
loop_
_entity.id
_entity.type
_entity.pdbx_description
1 polymer ?
#
loop_
_entity_poly.entity_id
_entity_poly.type
_entity_poly.pdbx_seq_one_letter_code
_entity_poly.pdbx_strand_id
1 'polypeptide(L)'
;MISPTNDEERNKRLRKRIQDQLAKLRRNQERRQQRKAAREAAKASSTGDSTYGLSNKDKKTDTIRRCGNCGQTGHMKTNKKCPRYGMNAIDPMSPTLAGPSESVADVKTERSRILIKSKAIEK
;
A
#
# COMPACT_ATOMS: atom_id res chain seq x y z
N MET A 1 8.48 -34.56 -7.17
CA MET A 1 7.03 -34.89 -7.06
C MET A 1 6.72 -35.03 -5.58
N ILE A 2 5.77 -34.25 -5.04
CA ILE A 2 5.38 -34.34 -3.63
C ILE A 2 4.41 -35.51 -3.49
N SER A 3 4.92 -36.64 -3.01
CA SER A 3 4.11 -37.79 -2.65
C SER A 3 3.11 -37.36 -1.56
N PRO A 4 1.81 -37.71 -1.66
CA PRO A 4 0.86 -37.44 -0.61
C PRO A 4 1.29 -38.25 0.61
N THR A 5 1.92 -37.60 1.59
CA THR A 5 2.22 -38.26 2.85
C THR A 5 0.88 -38.61 3.49
N ASN A 6 0.64 -39.90 3.65
CA ASN A 6 -0.63 -40.51 4.06
C ASN A 6 -0.85 -40.36 5.58
N ASP A 7 -0.73 -39.13 6.07
CA ASP A 7 -1.02 -38.75 7.45
C ASP A 7 -2.19 -37.79 7.45
N GLU A 8 -3.39 -38.33 7.65
CA GLU A 8 -4.66 -37.59 7.60
C GLU A 8 -4.67 -36.39 8.55
N GLU A 9 -4.02 -36.52 9.71
CA GLU A 9 -3.97 -35.47 10.71
C GLU A 9 -3.11 -34.27 10.25
N ARG A 10 -1.97 -34.52 9.61
CA ARG A 10 -1.15 -33.44 9.01
C ARG A 10 -1.88 -32.78 7.85
N ASN A 11 -2.56 -33.57 7.02
CA ASN A 11 -3.36 -33.05 5.91
C ASN A 11 -4.52 -32.19 6.39
N LYS A 12 -5.21 -32.58 7.47
CA LYS A 12 -6.29 -31.78 8.08
C LYS A 12 -5.78 -30.45 8.64
N ARG A 13 -4.63 -30.46 9.34
CA ARG A 13 -3.99 -29.24 9.87
C ARG A 13 -3.56 -28.30 8.73
N LEU A 14 -3.00 -28.85 7.65
CA LEU A 14 -2.54 -28.08 6.50
C LEU A 14 -3.73 -27.49 5.72
N ARG A 15 -4.78 -28.27 5.49
CA ARG A 15 -6.04 -27.81 4.88
C ARG A 15 -6.65 -26.66 5.67
N LYS A 16 -6.72 -26.77 7.01
CA LYS A 16 -7.21 -25.68 7.88
C LYS A 16 -6.36 -24.41 7.73
N ARG A 17 -5.03 -24.53 7.75
CA ARG A 17 -4.13 -23.38 7.56
C ARG A 17 -4.33 -22.69 6.20
N ILE A 18 -4.48 -23.48 5.13
CA ILE A 18 -4.74 -22.97 3.79
C ILE A 18 -6.09 -22.26 3.73
N GLN A 19 -7.14 -22.85 4.32
CA GLN A 19 -8.47 -22.23 4.41
C GLN A 19 -8.43 -20.89 5.18
N ASP A 20 -7.73 -20.84 6.31
CA ASP A 20 -7.56 -19.61 7.08
C ASP A 20 -6.83 -18.52 6.29
N GLN A 21 -5.79 -18.90 5.53
CA GLN A 21 -5.08 -17.98 4.65
C GLN A 21 -5.99 -17.46 3.52
N LEU A 22 -6.77 -18.34 2.89
CA LEU A 22 -7.75 -17.95 1.87
C LEU A 22 -8.81 -17.00 2.43
N ALA A 23 -9.34 -17.27 3.62
CA ALA A 23 -10.30 -16.40 4.28
C ALA A 23 -9.71 -15.01 4.58
N LYS A 24 -8.47 -14.95 5.09
CA LYS A 24 -7.75 -13.68 5.31
C LYS A 24 -7.55 -12.91 4.01
N LEU A 25 -7.15 -13.58 2.93
CA LEU A 25 -6.96 -12.97 1.62
C LEU A 25 -8.28 -12.42 1.05
N ARG A 26 -9.37 -13.18 1.14
CA ARG A 26 -10.70 -12.73 0.71
C ARG A 26 -11.16 -11.49 1.47
N ARG A 27 -11.10 -11.50 2.81
CA ARG A 27 -11.44 -10.32 3.63
C ARG A 27 -10.56 -9.12 3.31
N ASN A 28 -9.28 -9.32 3.01
CA ASN A 28 -8.38 -8.24 2.61
C ASN A 28 -8.73 -7.66 1.23
N GLN A 29 -9.11 -8.52 0.28
CA GLN A 29 -9.54 -8.12 -1.05
C GLN A 29 -10.83 -7.31 -0.98
N GLU A 30 -11.80 -7.76 -0.20
CA GLU A 30 -13.06 -7.05 0.03
C GLU A 30 -12.82 -5.66 0.63
N ARG A 31 -12.01 -5.54 1.69
CA ARG A 31 -11.66 -4.23 2.26
C ARG A 31 -10.97 -3.30 1.25
N ARG A 32 -10.14 -3.85 0.35
CA ARG A 32 -9.52 -3.06 -0.73
C ARG A 32 -10.56 -2.60 -1.76
N GLN A 33 -11.49 -3.47 -2.12
CA GLN A 33 -12.58 -3.13 -3.04
C GLN A 33 -13.50 -2.05 -2.46
N GLN A 34 -13.90 -2.18 -1.19
CA GLN A 34 -14.69 -1.15 -0.50
C GLN A 34 -13.98 0.21 -0.47
N ARG A 35 -12.69 0.24 -0.12
CA ARG A 35 -11.89 1.48 -0.16
C ARG A 35 -11.75 2.06 -1.56
N LYS A 36 -11.63 1.21 -2.58
CA LYS A 36 -11.57 1.63 -3.98
C LYS A 36 -12.90 2.24 -4.42
N ALA A 37 -14.01 1.55 -4.16
CA ALA A 37 -15.36 2.02 -4.46
C ALA A 37 -15.67 3.35 -3.75
N ALA A 38 -15.35 3.48 -2.46
CA ALA A 38 -15.52 4.74 -1.73
C ALA A 38 -14.68 5.88 -2.31
N ARG A 39 -13.43 5.61 -2.73
CA ARG A 39 -12.58 6.61 -3.38
C ARG A 39 -13.10 7.01 -4.76
N GLU A 40 -13.66 6.07 -5.52
CA GLU A 40 -14.27 6.33 -6.82
C GLU A 40 -15.58 7.10 -6.68
N ALA A 41 -16.44 6.74 -5.73
CA ALA A 41 -17.65 7.49 -5.40
C ALA A 41 -17.32 8.93 -4.97
N ALA A 42 -16.34 9.12 -4.08
CA ALA A 42 -15.90 10.46 -3.68
C ALA A 42 -15.36 11.31 -4.84
N LYS A 43 -14.73 10.68 -5.84
CA LYS A 43 -14.31 11.38 -7.07
C LYS A 43 -15.49 11.72 -7.97
N ALA A 44 -16.42 10.79 -8.18
CA ALA A 44 -17.60 10.98 -9.01
C ALA A 44 -18.54 12.07 -8.45
N SER A 45 -18.73 12.10 -7.12
CA SER A 45 -19.47 13.18 -6.44
C SER A 45 -18.76 14.53 -6.48
N SER A 46 -17.46 14.59 -6.81
CA SER A 46 -16.73 15.85 -6.98
C SER A 46 -16.80 16.39 -8.42
N THR A 47 -17.38 15.64 -9.37
CA THR A 47 -17.47 16.01 -10.80
C THR A 47 -18.84 16.55 -11.23
N GLY A 48 -19.84 16.57 -10.34
CA GLY A 48 -21.16 17.09 -10.63
C GLY A 48 -21.50 18.25 -9.69
N ASP A 49 -21.56 19.45 -10.25
CA ASP A 49 -22.25 20.63 -9.70
C ASP A 49 -21.82 21.11 -8.30
N SER A 50 -20.93 22.09 -8.25
CA SER A 50 -20.94 23.06 -7.16
C SER A 50 -20.48 24.42 -7.68
N THR A 51 -21.43 25.10 -8.33
CA THR A 51 -21.52 26.54 -8.19
C THR A 51 -21.87 26.82 -6.72
N TYR A 52 -21.00 27.56 -6.02
CA TYR A 52 -21.13 27.90 -4.59
C TYR A 52 -21.06 26.71 -3.60
N GLY A 53 -19.85 26.42 -3.12
CA GLY A 53 -19.67 25.77 -1.81
C GLY A 53 -18.85 24.49 -1.83
N LEU A 54 -17.55 24.61 -2.11
CA LEU A 54 -16.41 24.01 -1.38
C LEU A 54 -15.17 24.14 -2.27
N SER A 55 -14.73 25.39 -2.42
CA SER A 55 -13.58 25.83 -3.23
C SER A 55 -12.23 25.40 -2.66
N ASN A 56 -12.00 24.12 -2.34
CA ASN A 56 -10.72 23.65 -1.78
C ASN A 56 -10.30 22.24 -2.24
N LYS A 57 -10.58 21.85 -3.50
CA LYS A 57 -10.02 20.60 -4.08
C LYS A 57 -9.11 20.81 -5.28
N ASP A 58 -9.29 21.90 -6.03
CA ASP A 58 -8.52 22.16 -7.26
C ASP A 58 -7.44 23.23 -7.13
N LYS A 59 -7.32 23.84 -5.96
CA LYS A 59 -6.00 24.29 -5.55
C LYS A 59 -5.28 23.04 -5.10
N LYS A 60 -4.45 22.49 -5.99
CA LYS A 60 -3.13 22.02 -5.58
C LYS A 60 -2.45 23.25 -4.96
N THR A 61 -2.90 23.70 -3.79
CA THR A 61 -1.98 24.28 -2.84
C THR A 61 -1.05 23.10 -2.65
N ASP A 62 0.06 23.15 -3.37
CA ASP A 62 1.25 22.43 -3.00
C ASP A 62 1.34 22.67 -1.51
N THR A 63 0.87 21.71 -0.70
CA THR A 63 0.51 22.03 0.68
C THR A 63 1.83 22.45 1.26
N ILE A 64 1.96 23.75 1.58
CA ILE A 64 3.18 24.38 2.07
C ILE A 64 3.39 23.83 3.48
N ARG A 65 3.64 22.53 3.56
CA ARG A 65 3.82 21.77 4.77
C ARG A 65 5.26 22.01 5.17
N ARG A 66 5.43 22.42 6.43
CA ARG A 66 6.74 22.54 7.04
C ARG A 66 7.27 21.14 7.35
N CYS A 67 8.52 20.89 6.97
CA CYS A 67 9.23 19.67 7.28
C CYS A 67 9.45 19.59 8.79
N GLY A 68 9.05 18.49 9.42
CA GLY A 68 9.22 18.29 10.86
C GLY A 68 10.67 18.17 11.34
N ASN A 69 11.66 18.09 10.44
CA ASN A 69 13.06 17.94 10.81
C ASN A 69 13.90 19.21 10.62
N CYS A 70 13.60 20.02 9.61
CA CYS A 70 14.33 21.26 9.30
C CYS A 70 13.45 22.52 9.33
N GLY A 71 12.14 22.38 9.51
CA GLY A 71 11.19 23.50 9.56
C GLY A 71 10.86 24.15 8.20
N GLN A 72 11.64 23.87 7.15
CA GLN A 72 11.44 24.44 5.82
C GLN A 72 10.19 23.88 5.12
N THR A 73 9.60 24.66 4.25
CA THR A 73 8.38 24.31 3.52
C THR A 73 8.69 23.62 2.18
N GLY A 74 7.76 22.82 1.68
CA GLY A 74 7.83 22.24 0.32
C GLY A 74 8.45 20.84 0.24
N HIS A 75 8.86 20.26 1.37
CA HIS A 75 9.27 18.86 1.43
C HIS A 75 8.90 18.22 2.76
N MET A 76 8.80 16.89 2.79
CA MET A 76 8.53 16.12 4.01
C MET A 76 9.83 15.68 4.70
N LYS A 77 9.77 15.32 5.99
CA LYS A 77 10.91 14.76 6.76
C LYS A 77 11.52 13.52 6.08
N THR A 78 10.70 12.75 5.37
CA THR A 78 11.09 11.56 4.61
C THR A 78 11.63 11.85 3.20
N ASN A 79 11.69 13.11 2.78
CA ASN A 79 12.23 13.47 1.48
C ASN A 79 13.74 13.74 1.60
N LYS A 80 14.54 13.14 0.69
CA LYS A 80 16.00 13.34 0.60
C LYS A 80 16.42 14.80 0.34
N LYS A 81 15.50 15.65 -0.12
CA LYS A 81 15.71 17.10 -0.25
C LYS A 81 15.75 17.84 1.09
N CYS A 82 15.36 17.19 2.19
CA CYS A 82 15.48 17.76 3.51
C CYS A 82 16.96 17.90 3.91
N PRO A 83 17.44 19.10 4.31
CA PRO A 83 18.82 19.30 4.78
C PRO A 83 19.19 18.43 5.98
N ARG A 84 18.19 17.99 6.75
CA ARG A 84 18.34 17.07 7.87
C ARG A 84 17.77 15.67 7.58
N TYR A 85 17.70 15.25 6.32
CA TYR A 85 17.22 13.91 5.99
C TYR A 85 18.08 12.83 6.69
N GLY A 86 17.45 11.88 7.38
CA GLY A 86 18.14 10.81 8.11
C GLY A 86 18.63 11.18 9.51
N MET A 87 18.71 12.47 9.85
CA MET A 87 18.94 12.94 11.22
C MET A 87 17.62 12.88 11.99
N ASN A 88 17.12 11.68 12.29
CA ASN A 88 16.00 11.57 13.20
C ASN A 88 16.49 12.09 14.55
N ALA A 89 15.94 13.21 15.04
CA ALA A 89 16.00 13.47 16.47
C ALA A 89 15.38 12.23 17.12
N ILE A 90 16.24 11.39 17.68
CA ILE A 90 15.84 10.22 18.43
C ILE A 90 15.19 10.82 19.66
N ASP A 91 13.87 10.94 19.64
CA ASP A 91 13.14 11.06 20.89
C ASP A 91 13.60 9.86 21.74
N PRO A 92 14.18 10.06 22.94
CA PRO A 92 14.79 8.98 23.72
C PRO A 92 13.77 7.93 24.23
N MET A 93 12.54 7.91 23.72
CA MET A 93 11.46 6.99 24.09
C MET A 93 10.62 6.53 22.88
N SER A 94 11.22 6.00 21.82
CA SER A 94 10.45 5.27 20.80
C SER A 94 11.19 4.02 20.33
N PRO A 95 10.62 2.80 20.51
CA PRO A 95 11.28 1.58 20.09
C PRO A 95 11.29 1.46 18.56
N THR A 96 12.50 1.58 18.02
CA THR A 96 12.92 1.37 16.64
C THR A 96 12.38 0.06 16.06
N LEU A 97 11.55 0.15 15.02
CA LEU A 97 11.38 -0.90 14.02
C LEU A 97 12.23 -0.55 12.79
N ALA A 98 13.51 -0.90 12.85
CA ALA A 98 14.41 -0.92 11.70
C ALA A 98 14.17 -2.23 10.93
N GLY A 99 13.23 -2.22 10.00
CA GLY A 99 13.13 -3.26 8.97
C GLY A 99 14.00 -2.89 7.76
N PRO A 100 14.69 -3.84 7.12
CA PRO A 100 15.46 -3.56 5.91
C PRO A 100 14.54 -3.04 4.80
N SER A 101 14.92 -1.91 4.23
CA SER A 101 14.26 -1.30 3.08
C SER A 101 14.62 -2.05 1.80
N GLU A 102 13.91 -3.14 1.51
CA GLU A 102 13.89 -3.70 0.16
C GLU A 102 12.94 -2.88 -0.72
N SER A 103 13.43 -2.44 -1.88
CA SER A 103 12.72 -1.64 -2.86
C SER A 103 11.54 -2.41 -3.46
N VAL A 104 10.33 -2.14 -2.94
CA VAL A 104 9.04 -2.67 -3.45
C VAL A 104 8.72 -2.33 -4.92
N ALA A 105 9.58 -1.56 -5.60
CA ALA A 105 9.43 -1.18 -7.01
C ALA A 105 9.71 -2.35 -7.97
N ASP A 106 10.73 -3.17 -7.69
CA ASP A 106 11.16 -4.25 -8.59
C ASP A 106 10.14 -5.40 -8.64
N VAL A 107 9.53 -5.73 -7.49
CA VAL A 107 8.54 -6.83 -7.39
C VAL A 107 7.26 -6.52 -8.19
N LYS A 108 6.88 -5.25 -8.30
CA LYS A 108 5.65 -4.85 -9.01
C LYS A 108 5.82 -4.97 -10.52
N THR A 109 6.98 -4.58 -11.04
CA THR A 109 7.34 -4.66 -12.46
C THR A 109 7.42 -6.10 -12.94
N GLU A 110 8.06 -6.97 -12.14
CA GLU A 110 8.21 -8.38 -12.47
C GLU A 110 6.87 -9.11 -12.50
N ARG A 111 5.99 -8.83 -11.52
CA ARG A 111 4.65 -9.41 -11.46
C ARG A 111 3.76 -8.97 -12.63
N SER A 112 3.88 -7.73 -13.09
CA SER A 112 3.20 -7.27 -14.32
C SER A 112 3.74 -7.98 -15.56
N ARG A 113 5.05 -8.21 -15.65
CA ARG A 113 5.69 -8.90 -16.77
C ARG A 113 5.22 -10.35 -16.89
N ILE A 114 5.13 -11.06 -15.76
CA ILE A 114 4.63 -12.43 -15.68
C ILE A 114 3.16 -12.52 -16.12
N LEU A 115 2.30 -11.60 -15.68
CA LEU A 115 0.89 -11.57 -16.05
C LEU A 115 0.65 -11.28 -17.55
N ILE A 116 1.50 -10.44 -18.15
CA ILE A 116 1.45 -10.17 -19.60
C ILE A 116 1.89 -11.41 -20.38
N LYS A 117 2.95 -12.08 -19.92
CA LYS A 117 3.47 -13.30 -20.57
C LYS A 117 2.49 -14.48 -20.48
N SER A 118 1.76 -14.63 -19.38
CA SER A 118 0.75 -15.70 -19.25
C SER A 118 -0.45 -15.51 -20.18
N LYS A 119 -0.90 -14.26 -20.38
CA LYS A 119 -2.01 -13.95 -21.31
C LYS A 119 -1.66 -14.08 -22.78
N ALA A 120 -0.37 -14.02 -23.12
CA ALA A 120 0.11 -14.17 -24.49
C ALA A 120 0.21 -15.64 -24.94
N ILE A 121 0.19 -16.59 -23.99
CA ILE A 121 0.29 -18.04 -24.26
C ILE A 121 -1.10 -18.67 -24.46
N GLU A 122 -2.18 -18.01 -24.01
CA GLU A 122 -3.57 -18.49 -24.13
C GLU A 122 -4.26 -18.05 -25.45
N LYS A 123 -3.50 -17.71 -26.49
CA LYS A 123 -3.98 -17.45 -27.86
C LYS A 123 -3.21 -18.30 -28.85
#